data_AF-A0A7Y7BHB7-F1
#
_entry.id   AF-A0A7Y7BHB7-F1
#
_cell.length_a   1.000
_cell.length_b   1.000
_cell.length_c   1.000
_cell.angle_alpha   90.00
_cell.angle_beta   90.00
_cell.angle_gamma   90.00
#
_symmetry.space_group_name_H-M   'P 1'
#
loop_
_entity.id
_entity.type
_entity.pdbx_description
1 polymer ?
#
loop_
_entity_poly.entity_id
_entity_poly.type
_entity_poly.pdbx_seq_one_letter_code
_entity_poly.pdbx_strand_id
1 'polypeptide(L)' 'IDFIKMMPGVPKAKVKSRIVITPEHAKRLLYALKDNIDKFESNFGPIKQSEEPPKFPMNFGGTVGEA' A
#
# COMPACT_ATOMS: atom_id res chain seq x y z
N ILE A 1 -12.69 -2.48 -5.16
CA ILE A 1 -11.35 -2.69 -4.56
C ILE A 1 -10.33 -2.31 -5.60
N ASP A 2 -9.47 -1.33 -5.31
CA ASP A 2 -8.48 -0.82 -6.25
C ASP A 2 -7.10 -1.35 -5.86
N PHE A 3 -6.47 -2.09 -6.76
CA PHE A 3 -5.11 -2.60 -6.57
C PHE A 3 -4.14 -1.64 -7.26
N ILE A 4 -3.31 -1.00 -6.45
CA ILE A 4 -2.35 0.01 -6.90
C ILE A 4 -0.94 -0.54 -6.68
N LYS A 5 -0.10 -0.48 -7.72
CA LYS A 5 1.32 -0.81 -7.61
C LYS A 5 2.11 0.49 -7.44
N MET A 6 2.67 0.71 -6.26
CA MET A 6 3.65 1.78 -6.04
C MET A 6 5.03 1.26 -6.46
N MET A 7 5.74 1.99 -7.33
CA MET A 7 7.14 1.73 -7.66
C MET A 7 7.97 2.97 -7.31
N PRO A 8 9.15 2.84 -6.67
CA PRO A 8 10.01 3.98 -6.38
C PRO A 8 10.41 4.67 -7.69
N GLY A 9 10.28 6.00 -7.74
CA GLY A 9 10.60 6.81 -8.92
C GLY A 9 9.42 7.18 -9.84
N VAL A 10 8.19 6.75 -9.54
CA VAL A 10 6.99 7.16 -10.29
C VAL A 10 6.05 7.94 -9.37
N PRO A 11 5.89 9.28 -9.54
CA PRO A 11 5.18 10.14 -8.60
C PRO A 11 3.66 9.89 -8.53
N LYS A 12 3.10 9.17 -9.51
CA LYS A 12 1.68 8.83 -9.54
C LYS A 12 1.52 7.34 -9.81
N ALA A 13 1.13 6.59 -8.79
CA ALA A 13 0.86 5.18 -8.97
C ALA A 13 -0.38 5.00 -9.86
N LYS A 14 -0.19 4.25 -10.94
CA LYS A 14 -1.26 3.93 -11.88
C LYS A 14 -2.11 2.83 -11.27
N VAL A 15 -3.43 3.01 -11.26
CA VAL A 15 -4.38 1.96 -10.89
C VAL A 15 -4.20 0.81 -11.88
N LYS A 16 -3.79 -0.36 -11.38
CA LYS A 16 -3.47 -1.51 -12.25
C LYS A 16 -4.72 -2.32 -12.57
N SER A 17 -5.61 -2.45 -11.59
CA SER A 17 -6.91 -3.08 -11.76
C SER A 17 -7.91 -2.54 -10.74
N ARG A 18 -9.15 -2.41 -11.17
CA ARG A 18 -10.31 -2.15 -10.31
C ARG A 18 -11.17 -3.39 -10.31
N ILE A 19 -11.31 -4.01 -9.14
CA ILE A 19 -12.17 -5.19 -8.96
C ILE A 19 -13.49 -4.73 -8.35
N VAL A 20 -14.58 -5.01 -9.05
CA VAL A 20 -15.95 -4.78 -8.58
C VAL A 20 -16.52 -6.12 -8.12
N ILE A 21 -17.02 -6.17 -6.88
CA ILE A 21 -17.60 -7.37 -6.27
C ILE A 21 -18.94 -7.02 -5.63
N THR A 22 -19.80 -8.03 -5.43
CA THR A 22 -21.07 -7.87 -4.71
C THR A 22 -20.82 -7.57 -3.23
N PRO A 23 -21.76 -6.89 -2.55
CA PRO A 23 -21.61 -6.58 -1.12
C PRO A 23 -21.41 -7.82 -0.24
N GLU A 24 -22.04 -8.93 -0.56
CA GLU A 24 -21.89 -10.20 0.15
C GLU A 24 -20.45 -10.74 0.09
N HIS A 25 -19.85 -10.74 -1.11
CA HIS A 25 -18.47 -11.18 -1.28
C HIS A 25 -17.47 -10.25 -0.59
N ALA A 26 -17.75 -8.94 -0.55
CA ALA A 26 -16.91 -7.99 0.19
C ALA A 26 -16.90 -8.32 1.69
N LYS A 27 -18.06 -8.64 2.26
CA LYS A 27 -18.19 -9.02 3.68
C LYS A 27 -17.45 -10.33 3.98
N ARG A 28 -17.59 -11.33 3.11
CA ARG A 28 -16.86 -12.61 3.25
C ARG A 28 -15.34 -12.42 3.15
N LEU A 29 -14.88 -11.58 2.21
CA LEU A 29 -13.47 -11.27 2.03
C LEU A 29 -12.89 -10.58 3.27
N LEU A 30 -13.61 -9.62 3.87
CA LEU A 30 -13.20 -8.95 5.09
C LEU A 30 -12.94 -9.94 6.22
N TYR A 31 -13.87 -10.87 6.47
CA TYR A 31 -13.73 -11.85 7.53
C TYR A 31 -12.58 -12.83 7.27
N ALA A 32 -12.41 -13.28 6.02
CA ALA A 32 -11.30 -14.15 5.66
C ALA A 32 -9.95 -13.46 5.85
N LEU A 33 -9.84 -12.17 5.49
CA LEU A 33 -8.62 -11.40 5.70
C LEU A 33 -8.29 -11.24 7.18
N LYS A 34 -9.29 -10.96 8.02
CA LYS A 34 -9.10 -10.86 9.47
C LYS A 34 -8.58 -12.16 10.07
N ASP A 35 -9.23 -13.28 9.78
CA ASP A 35 -8.82 -14.60 10.27
C ASP A 35 -7.38 -14.97 9.82
N ASN A 36 -7.03 -14.65 8.57
CA ASN A 36 -5.68 -14.87 8.07
C ASN A 36 -4.62 -14.00 8.78
N ILE A 37 -4.95 -12.74 9.12
CA ILE A 37 -4.07 -11.86 9.89
C ILE A 37 -3.87 -12.42 11.29
N ASP A 38 -4.96 -12.76 12.01
CA ASP A 38 -4.90 -13.28 13.37
C ASP A 38 -4.04 -14.56 13.45
N LYS A 39 -4.21 -15.47 12.47
CA LYS A 39 -3.38 -16.69 12.34
C LYS A 39 -1.92 -16.38 12.03
N PHE A 40 -1.66 -15.42 11.16
CA PHE A 40 -0.30 -14.98 10.85
C PHE A 40 0.38 -14.43 12.10
N GLU A 41 -0.28 -13.52 12.82
CA GLU A 41 0.28 -12.90 14.02
C GLU A 41 0.50 -13.90 15.16
N SER A 42 -0.38 -14.89 15.29
CA SER A 42 -0.22 -15.99 16.26
C SER A 42 1.03 -16.83 15.98
N ASN A 43 1.39 -17.04 14.70
CA ASN A 43 2.49 -17.92 14.30
C ASN A 43 3.83 -17.20 14.15
N PHE A 44 3.81 -15.94 13.71
CA PHE A 44 5.02 -15.18 13.34
C PHE A 44 5.24 -13.93 14.21
N GLY A 45 4.32 -13.63 15.12
CA GLY A 45 4.34 -12.41 15.92
C GLY A 45 3.63 -11.22 15.25
N PRO A 46 3.47 -10.10 15.96
CA PRO A 46 2.66 -8.97 15.51
C PRO A 46 3.22 -8.32 14.24
N ILE A 47 2.32 -7.93 13.33
CA ILE A 47 2.69 -7.19 12.13
C ILE A 47 3.14 -5.78 12.53
N LYS A 48 4.39 -5.43 12.23
CA LYS A 48 4.91 -4.08 12.47
C LYS A 48 4.22 -3.09 11.54
N GLN A 49 3.40 -2.19 12.08
CA GLN A 49 2.92 -1.04 11.34
C GLN A 49 4.10 -0.09 11.07
N SER A 50 4.48 0.04 9.80
CA SER A 50 5.39 1.10 9.37
C SER A 50 4.63 2.42 9.39
N GLU A 51 4.64 3.12 10.53
CA GLU A 51 4.10 4.48 10.66
C GLU A 51 5.00 5.54 10.00
N GLU A 52 6.22 5.18 9.60
CA GLU A 52 7.06 6.10 8.85
C GLU A 52 6.56 6.20 7.41
N PRO A 53 6.01 7.36 6.97
CA PRO A 53 5.89 7.60 5.54
C PRO A 53 7.27 7.42 4.93
N PRO A 54 7.38 6.78 3.74
CA PRO A 54 8.68 6.59 3.11
C PRO A 54 9.41 7.93 3.04
N LYS A 55 10.51 8.06 3.79
CA LYS A 55 11.41 9.20 3.75
C LYS A 55 12.07 9.21 2.38
N PHE A 56 11.39 9.75 1.38
CA PHE A 56 12.00 10.04 0.10
C PHE A 56 13.05 11.13 0.35
N PRO A 57 14.34 10.92 0.00
CA PRO A 57 15.31 11.98 0.04
C PRO A 57 14.93 13.03 -1.02
N MET A 58 14.20 14.06 -0.61
CA MET A 58 13.98 15.29 -1.38
C MET A 58 15.29 16.09 -1.34
N ASN A 59 16.27 15.71 -2.16
CA ASN A 59 17.41 16.58 -2.47
C ASN A 59 17.04 17.57 -3.59
N PHE A 60 15.92 18.28 -3.43
CA PHE A 60 15.55 19.42 -4.27
C PHE A 60 16.10 20.70 -3.62
N GLY A 61 17.41 20.88 -3.75
CA GLY A 61 18.14 22.06 -3.28
C GLY A 61 18.97 22.66 -4.41
N GLY A 62 18.30 23.46 -5.24
CA GLY A 62 18.80 24.57 -6.06
C GLY A 62 20.16 24.48 -6.77
N THR A 63 20.13 24.31 -8.09
CA THR A 63 20.74 25.27 -9.02
C THR A 63 19.76 25.55 -10.15
N VAL A 64 19.05 26.67 -10.01
CA VAL A 64 18.36 27.35 -11.10
C VAL A 64 19.42 27.90 -12.04
N GLY A 65 19.34 27.50 -13.31
CA GLY A 65 19.85 28.15 -14.52
C GLY A 65 21.20 28.87 -14.50
N GLU A 66 22.12 28.42 -15.36
CA GLU A 66 23.02 29.33 -16.07
C GLU A 66 22.92 29.04 -17.58
N ALA A 67 22.97 30.13 -18.34
CA ALA A 67 22.68 30.25 -19.77
C ALA A 67 23.82 29.76 -20.68
#